data_AF-A0A7Y2V922-F1
#
_entry.id   AF-A0A7Y2V922-F1
#
_cell.length_a   1.000
_cell.length_b   1.000
_cell.length_c   1.000
_cell.angle_alpha   90.00
_cell.angle_beta   90.00
_cell.angle_gamma   90.00
#
_symmetry.space_group_name_H-M   'P 1'
#
loop_
_entity.id
_entity.type
_entity.pdbx_description
1 polymer ?
#
loop_
_entity_poly.entity_id
_entity_poly.type
_entity_poly.pdbx_seq_one_letter_code
_entity_poly.pdbx_strand_id
1 'polypeptide(L)'
;ANATGYTFGAQLSWDILQGSKRFGKAQKSKSEFEKSKLEYEHYVSQSNLELNKAKRALVDSENRLNLNKLAVSQSKESLRIRSNRFKEGLEKTSDLLLAETQFAQKELEYYQTIFEYNYALAYLQFLTKE
;
A
#
# COMPACT_ATOMS: atom_id res chain seq x y z
N ALA A 1 -40.05 -3.27 73.07
CA ALA A 1 -38.61 -3.45 73.36
C ALA A 1 -37.83 -2.81 72.22
N ASN A 2 -37.28 -1.61 72.45
CA ASN A 2 -36.48 -0.87 71.46
C ASN A 2 -35.02 -0.93 71.90
N ALA A 3 -34.16 -1.52 71.08
CA ALA A 3 -32.72 -1.52 71.29
C ALA A 3 -32.05 -0.87 70.07
N THR A 4 -31.66 0.39 70.21
CA THR A 4 -30.83 1.11 69.23
C THR A 4 -29.37 0.99 69.64
N GLY A 5 -28.61 0.16 68.93
CA GLY A 5 -27.16 0.03 69.11
C GLY A 5 -26.42 0.58 67.89
N TYR A 6 -25.41 1.42 68.11
CA TYR A 6 -24.49 1.88 67.07
C TYR A 6 -23.21 1.05 67.11
N THR A 7 -22.89 0.37 66.02
CA THR A 7 -21.65 -0.38 65.83
C THR A 7 -20.71 0.37 64.92
N PHE A 8 -19.46 0.50 65.35
CA PHE A 8 -18.33 0.91 64.51
C PHE A 8 -17.31 -0.23 64.48
N GLY A 9 -16.84 -0.57 63.27
CA GLY A 9 -15.83 -1.58 63.05
C GLY A 9 -14.68 -1.01 62.23
N ALA A 10 -13.45 -1.33 62.61
CA ALA A 10 -12.26 -1.04 61.82
C ALA A 10 -11.62 -2.38 61.43
N GLN A 11 -11.29 -2.54 60.14
CA GLN A 11 -10.60 -3.71 59.64
C GLN A 11 -9.24 -3.30 59.08
N LEU A 12 -8.18 -3.86 59.65
CA LEU A 12 -6.82 -3.72 59.16
C LEU A 12 -6.44 -5.01 58.42
N SER A 13 -6.05 -4.91 57.16
CA SER A 13 -5.53 -6.03 56.37
C SER A 13 -4.10 -5.72 55.97
N TRP A 14 -3.17 -6.63 56.28
CA TRP A 14 -1.76 -6.51 55.90
C TRP A 14 -1.29 -7.78 55.20
N ASP A 15 -0.89 -7.62 53.95
CA ASP A 15 -0.43 -8.70 53.08
C ASP A 15 1.05 -9.07 53.33
N ILE A 16 1.28 -10.00 54.25
CA ILE A 16 2.62 -10.42 54.71
C ILE A 16 3.35 -11.36 53.71
N LEU A 17 2.63 -11.96 52.74
CA LEU A 17 3.12 -13.02 51.85
C LEU A 17 2.93 -12.73 50.34
N GLN A 18 3.06 -11.46 49.93
CA GLN A 18 2.93 -11.05 48.52
C GLN A 18 4.25 -11.01 47.72
N GLY A 19 5.39 -11.37 48.30
CA GLY A 19 6.70 -11.25 47.65
C GLY A 19 6.79 -11.90 46.27
N SER A 20 6.31 -13.15 46.14
CA SER A 20 6.31 -13.89 44.87
C SER A 20 5.31 -13.33 43.84
N LYS A 21 4.12 -12.90 44.28
CA LYS A 21 3.11 -12.23 43.41
C LYS A 21 3.61 -10.88 42.89
N ARG A 22 4.31 -10.09 43.72
CA ARG A 22 4.91 -8.82 43.33
C ARG A 22 6.03 -9.03 42.31
N PHE A 23 6.89 -10.03 42.51
CA PHE A 23 7.94 -10.39 41.56
C PHE A 23 7.35 -10.84 40.22
N GLY A 24 6.33 -11.70 40.23
CA GLY A 24 5.64 -12.14 39.00
C GLY A 24 4.97 -11.00 38.23
N LYS A 25 4.31 -10.06 38.93
CA LYS A 25 3.74 -8.86 38.32
C LYS A 25 4.82 -7.94 37.71
N ALA A 26 5.93 -7.75 38.41
CA ALA A 26 7.05 -6.96 37.90
C ALA A 26 7.68 -7.59 36.66
N GLN A 27 7.90 -8.91 36.67
CA GLN A 27 8.42 -9.65 35.52
C GLN A 27 7.46 -9.57 34.33
N LYS A 28 6.15 -9.75 34.57
CA LYS A 28 5.12 -9.61 33.52
C LYS A 28 5.14 -8.20 32.92
N SER A 29 5.14 -7.16 33.74
CA SER A 29 5.18 -5.76 33.28
C SER A 29 6.44 -5.47 32.48
N LYS A 30 7.60 -6.02 32.89
CA LYS A 30 8.85 -5.92 32.12
C LYS A 30 8.72 -6.61 30.76
N SER A 31 8.16 -7.81 30.70
CA SER A 31 7.94 -8.52 29.43
C SER A 31 6.94 -7.80 28.52
N GLU A 32 5.87 -7.20 29.07
CA GLU A 32 4.91 -6.40 28.31
C GLU A 32 5.56 -5.11 27.74
N PHE A 33 6.45 -4.47 28.52
CA PHE A 33 7.23 -3.33 28.05
C PHE A 33 8.17 -3.71 26.90
N GLU A 34 8.96 -4.77 27.06
CA GLU A 34 9.85 -5.25 25.98
C GLU A 34 9.06 -5.66 24.73
N LYS A 35 7.90 -6.30 24.91
CA LYS A 35 7.00 -6.64 23.80
C LYS A 35 6.52 -5.39 23.06
N SER A 36 6.06 -4.38 23.79
CA SER A 36 5.59 -3.12 23.20
C SER A 36 6.70 -2.39 22.45
N LYS A 37 7.94 -2.45 22.97
CA LYS A 37 9.12 -1.90 22.29
C LYS A 37 9.40 -2.62 20.96
N LEU A 38 9.37 -3.96 20.96
CA LEU A 38 9.54 -4.76 19.74
C LEU A 38 8.42 -4.51 18.72
N GLU A 39 7.17 -4.39 19.17
CA GLU A 39 6.03 -4.05 18.30
C GLU A 39 6.19 -2.67 17.67
N TYR A 40 6.70 -1.69 18.42
CA TYR A 40 7.02 -0.36 17.90
C TYR A 40 8.14 -0.41 16.84
N GLU A 41 9.24 -1.10 17.12
CA GLU A 41 10.34 -1.28 16.16
C GLU A 41 9.86 -1.98 14.88
N HIS A 42 9.02 -3.01 15.03
CA HIS A 42 8.40 -3.70 13.91
C HIS A 42 7.48 -2.76 13.11
N TYR A 43 6.65 -1.96 13.78
CA TYR A 43 5.76 -0.99 13.13
C TYR A 43 6.54 0.04 12.30
N VAL A 44 7.61 0.62 12.87
CA VAL A 44 8.49 1.56 12.15
C VAL A 44 9.15 0.89 10.94
N SER A 45 9.61 -0.34 11.09
CA SER A 45 10.19 -1.12 9.98
C SER A 45 9.17 -1.36 8.86
N GLN A 46 7.94 -1.75 9.19
CA GLN A 46 6.87 -1.95 8.22
C GLN A 46 6.49 -0.64 7.49
N SER A 47 6.38 0.47 8.22
CA SER A 47 6.09 1.79 7.63
C SER A 47 7.19 2.20 6.64
N ASN A 48 8.46 2.06 7.02
CA ASN A 48 9.58 2.32 6.12
C ASN A 48 9.58 1.39 4.89
N LEU A 49 9.22 0.11 5.07
CA LEU A 49 9.09 -0.84 3.97
C LEU A 49 7.98 -0.42 2.99
N GLU A 50 6.81 -0.04 3.49
CA GLU A 50 5.68 0.42 2.66
C GLU A 50 6.03 1.69 1.89
N LEU A 51 6.67 2.67 2.54
CA LEU A 51 7.12 3.90 1.88
C LEU A 51 8.11 3.60 0.75
N ASN A 52 9.07 2.71 0.99
CA ASN A 52 10.03 2.29 -0.03
C ASN A 52 9.36 1.54 -1.19
N LYS A 53 8.37 0.68 -0.91
CA LYS A 53 7.57 0.01 -1.95
C LYS A 53 6.80 1.01 -2.80
N ALA A 54 6.13 1.98 -2.17
CA ALA A 54 5.38 3.01 -2.88
C ALA A 54 6.28 3.86 -3.78
N LYS A 55 7.47 4.26 -3.29
CA LYS A 55 8.46 4.99 -4.09
C LYS A 55 8.93 4.20 -5.29
N ARG A 56 9.18 2.89 -5.14
CA ARG A 56 9.58 2.01 -6.26
C ARG A 56 8.44 1.84 -7.27
N ALA A 57 7.21 1.67 -6.80
CA ALA A 57 6.03 1.54 -7.65
C ALA A 57 5.80 2.81 -8.50
N LEU A 58 6.03 4.00 -7.93
CA LEU A 58 5.96 5.26 -8.69
C LEU A 58 7.00 5.28 -9.83
N VAL A 59 8.26 4.97 -9.54
CA VAL A 59 9.33 4.93 -10.55
C VAL A 59 9.05 3.88 -11.64
N ASP A 60 8.54 2.70 -11.25
CA ASP A 60 8.15 1.66 -12.21
C ASP A 60 7.01 2.12 -13.13
N SER A 61 5.98 2.74 -12.55
CA SER A 61 4.85 3.29 -13.31
C SER A 61 5.27 4.40 -14.28
N GLU A 62 6.23 5.24 -13.90
CA GLU A 62 6.81 6.28 -14.77
C GLU A 62 7.58 5.66 -15.95
N ASN A 63 8.38 4.63 -15.69
CA ASN A 63 9.09 3.91 -16.76
C ASN A 63 8.11 3.23 -17.72
N ARG A 64 7.08 2.56 -17.18
CA ARG A 64 6.02 1.95 -18.00
C ARG A 64 5.27 2.99 -18.82
N LEU A 65 5.03 4.18 -18.27
CA LEU A 65 4.36 5.27 -18.98
C LEU A 65 5.16 5.69 -20.21
N ASN A 66 6.47 5.88 -20.04
CA ASN A 66 7.37 6.23 -21.13
C ASN A 66 7.47 5.13 -22.19
N LEU A 67 7.51 3.86 -21.78
CA LEU A 67 7.52 2.72 -22.70
C LEU A 67 6.21 2.64 -23.50
N ASN A 68 5.06 2.78 -22.85
CA ASN A 68 3.77 2.73 -23.54
C ASN A 68 3.55 3.92 -24.47
N LYS A 69 4.05 5.11 -24.11
CA LYS A 69 4.08 6.27 -25.02
C LYS A 69 4.85 5.96 -26.31
N LEU A 70 5.99 5.29 -26.20
CA LEU A 70 6.76 4.85 -27.37
C LEU A 70 6.01 3.79 -28.18
N ALA A 71 5.37 2.83 -27.52
CA ALA A 71 4.57 1.79 -28.16
C ALA A 71 3.37 2.36 -28.95
N VAL A 72 2.70 3.39 -28.41
CA VAL A 72 1.65 4.14 -29.14
C VAL A 72 2.23 4.81 -30.38
N SER A 73 3.37 5.48 -30.25
CA SER A 73 4.03 6.17 -31.38
C SER A 73 4.41 5.19 -32.49
N GLN A 74 4.95 4.02 -32.12
CA GLN A 74 5.33 2.97 -33.06
C GLN A 74 4.12 2.32 -33.75
N SER A 75 3.07 1.98 -32.99
CA SER A 75 1.84 1.38 -33.55
C SER A 75 1.10 2.36 -34.46
N LYS A 76 1.10 3.66 -34.13
CA LYS A 76 0.58 4.72 -35.00
C LYS A 76 1.30 4.78 -36.34
N GLU A 77 2.63 4.67 -36.33
CA GLU A 77 3.41 4.69 -37.56
C GLU A 77 3.19 3.42 -38.40
N SER A 78 3.09 2.25 -37.76
CA SER A 78 2.71 1.00 -38.43
C SER A 78 1.34 1.12 -39.11
N LEU A 79 0.35 1.67 -38.40
CA LEU A 79 -0.98 1.95 -38.95
C LEU A 79 -0.91 2.91 -40.14
N ARG A 80 -0.12 3.99 -40.05
CA ARG A 80 0.08 4.95 -41.14
C ARG A 80 0.62 4.27 -42.40
N ILE A 81 1.66 3.45 -42.27
CA ILE A 81 2.29 2.74 -43.40
C ILE A 81 1.29 1.78 -44.05
N ARG A 82 0.58 0.97 -43.25
CA ARG A 82 -0.39 -0.01 -43.76
C ARG A 82 -1.60 0.65 -44.39
N SER A 83 -2.10 1.74 -43.80
CA SER A 83 -3.16 2.55 -44.39
C SER A 83 -2.77 3.09 -45.76
N ASN A 84 -1.53 3.58 -45.91
CA ASN A 84 -1.05 4.06 -47.20
C ASN A 84 -0.95 2.92 -48.22
N ARG A 85 -0.36 1.77 -47.86
CA ARG A 85 -0.28 0.62 -48.76
C ARG A 85 -1.66 0.09 -49.16
N PHE A 86 -2.62 0.09 -48.25
CA PHE A 86 -4.00 -0.32 -48.53
C PHE A 86 -4.67 0.58 -49.56
N LYS A 87 -4.48 1.90 -49.46
CA LYS A 87 -4.99 2.87 -50.45
C LYS A 87 -4.43 2.62 -51.86
N GLU A 88 -3.18 2.18 -51.94
CA GLU A 88 -2.52 1.80 -53.20
C GLU A 88 -2.84 0.34 -53.64
N GLY A 89 -3.69 -0.39 -52.90
CA GLY A 89 -4.01 -1.80 -53.19
C GLY A 89 -2.89 -2.80 -52.89
N LEU A 90 -1.86 -2.39 -52.15
CA LEU A 90 -0.65 -3.16 -51.81
C LEU A 90 -0.70 -3.83 -50.42
N GLU A 91 -1.87 -3.81 -49.77
CA GLU A 91 -2.11 -4.36 -48.43
C GLU A 91 -3.52 -4.94 -48.37
N LYS A 92 -3.72 -5.99 -47.58
CA LYS A 92 -5.04 -6.62 -47.40
C LYS A 92 -5.85 -5.87 -46.33
N THR A 93 -7.18 -5.90 -46.45
CA THR A 93 -8.07 -5.32 -45.43
C THR A 93 -7.84 -5.92 -44.03
N SER A 94 -7.57 -7.23 -43.95
CA SER A 94 -7.26 -7.89 -42.68
C SER A 94 -6.00 -7.34 -42.00
N ASP A 95 -4.97 -7.04 -42.79
CA ASP A 95 -3.70 -6.52 -42.29
C ASP A 95 -3.83 -5.06 -41.81
N LEU A 96 -4.68 -4.27 -42.48
CA LEU A 96 -5.05 -2.92 -42.02
C LEU A 96 -5.81 -2.97 -40.69
N LEU A 97 -6.86 -3.81 -40.60
CA LEU A 97 -7.67 -3.97 -39.38
C LEU A 97 -6.83 -4.43 -38.18
N LEU A 98 -5.86 -5.32 -38.41
CA LEU A 98 -4.92 -5.75 -37.36
C LEU A 98 -4.08 -4.58 -36.84
N ALA A 99 -3.62 -3.69 -37.72
CA ALA A 99 -2.84 -2.51 -37.34
C ALA A 99 -3.67 -1.48 -36.58
N GLU A 100 -4.92 -1.25 -36.99
CA GLU A 100 -5.89 -0.41 -36.28
C GLU A 100 -6.15 -0.94 -34.87
N THR A 101 -6.40 -2.26 -34.77
CA THR A 101 -6.61 -2.94 -33.49
C THR A 101 -5.38 -2.81 -32.59
N GLN A 102 -4.18 -3.01 -33.14
CA GLN A 102 -2.94 -2.88 -32.38
C GLN A 102 -2.72 -1.45 -31.87
N PHE A 103 -3.00 -0.43 -32.70
CA PHE A 103 -2.91 0.96 -32.29
C PHE A 103 -3.89 1.29 -31.16
N ALA A 104 -5.17 0.91 -31.32
CA ALA A 104 -6.19 1.12 -30.28
C ALA A 104 -5.83 0.41 -28.96
N GLN A 105 -5.29 -0.80 -29.03
CA GLN A 105 -4.83 -1.55 -27.86
C GLN A 105 -3.67 -0.83 -27.15
N LYS A 106 -2.70 -0.28 -27.90
CA LYS A 106 -1.59 0.48 -27.31
C LYS A 106 -2.03 1.82 -26.72
N GLU A 107 -3.01 2.49 -27.32
CA GLU A 107 -3.60 3.69 -26.72
C GLU A 107 -4.29 3.36 -25.39
N LEU A 108 -5.06 2.28 -25.33
CA LEU A 108 -5.70 1.83 -24.09
C LEU A 108 -4.67 1.54 -22.98
N GLU A 109 -3.61 0.77 -23.30
CA GLU A 109 -2.51 0.48 -22.37
C GLU A 109 -1.81 1.75 -21.87
N TYR A 110 -1.60 2.73 -22.74
CA TYR A 110 -1.02 4.02 -22.37
C TYR A 110 -1.90 4.78 -21.38
N TYR A 111 -3.22 4.87 -21.63
CA TYR A 111 -4.14 5.52 -20.70
C TYR A 111 -4.25 4.81 -19.35
N GLN A 112 -4.24 3.48 -19.34
CA GLN A 112 -4.18 2.70 -18.09
C GLN A 112 -2.92 3.03 -17.30
N THR A 113 -1.78 3.19 -17.98
CA THR A 113 -0.52 3.51 -17.31
C THR A 113 -0.48 4.93 -16.75
N ILE A 114 -1.14 5.89 -17.40
CA ILE A 114 -1.33 7.24 -16.84
C ILE A 114 -2.11 7.15 -15.51
N PHE A 115 -3.19 6.37 -15.48
CA PHE A 115 -3.96 6.16 -14.26
C PHE A 115 -3.13 5.52 -13.15
N GLU A 116 -2.37 4.47 -13.46
CA GLU A 116 -1.50 3.78 -12.51
C GLU A 116 -0.41 4.70 -11.94
N TYR A 117 0.20 5.56 -12.79
CA TYR A 117 1.16 6.57 -12.34
C TYR A 117 0.54 7.58 -11.37
N ASN A 118 -0.64 8.12 -11.73
CA ASN A 118 -1.35 9.07 -10.87
C ASN A 118 -1.75 8.44 -9.53
N TYR A 119 -2.19 7.17 -9.56
CA TYR A 119 -2.50 6.42 -8.35
C TYR A 119 -1.26 6.21 -7.48
N ALA A 120 -0.14 5.77 -8.07
CA ALA A 120 1.11 5.55 -7.33
C ALA A 120 1.62 6.86 -6.69
N LEU A 121 1.49 7.99 -7.40
CA LEU A 121 1.83 9.31 -6.87
C LEU A 121 0.94 9.70 -5.69
N ALA A 122 -0.38 9.54 -5.84
CA ALA A 122 -1.34 9.84 -4.78
C ALA A 122 -1.15 8.94 -3.55
N TYR A 123 -0.84 7.66 -3.75
CA TYR A 123 -0.56 6.72 -2.67
C TYR A 123 0.72 7.07 -1.92
N LEU A 124 1.78 7.44 -2.64
CA LEU A 124 3.01 7.92 -2.02
C LEU A 124 2.73 9.19 -1.19
N GLN A 125 1.98 10.14 -1.73
CA GLN A 125 1.59 11.36 -0.99
C GLN A 125 0.80 11.05 0.27
N PHE A 126 -0.13 10.08 0.20
CA PHE A 126 -0.90 9.61 1.36
C PHE A 126 0.00 9.04 2.46
N LEU A 127 0.98 8.22 2.12
CA LEU A 127 1.93 7.65 3.08
C LEU A 127 2.89 8.69 3.68
N THR A 128 3.12 9.80 3.00
CA THR A 128 4.02 10.89 3.45
C THR A 128 3.31 12.04 4.15
N LYS A 129 1.97 12.07 4.14
CA LYS A 129 1.20 13.11 4.85
C LYS A 129 1.10 12.72 6.33
N GLU A 130 1.54 13.64 7.19
CA GLU A 130 1.30 13.61 8.64
C GLU A 130 -0.19 13.75 8.98
#